data_AF-A0A6G1AXF1-F1
#
_entry.id   AF-A0A6G1AXF1-F1
#
_cell.length_a   1.000
_cell.length_b   1.000
_cell.length_c   1.000
_cell.angle_alpha   90.00
_cell.angle_beta   90.00
_cell.angle_gamma   90.00
#
_symmetry.space_group_name_H-M   'P 1'
#
loop_
_entity.id
_entity.type
_entity.pdbx_description
1 polymer ?
#
loop_
_entity_poly.entity_id
_entity_poly.type
_entity_poly.pdbx_seq_one_letter_code
_entity_poly.pdbx_strand_id
1 'polypeptide(L)'
;YPVGTECCPKCGPGFRVKEACGEVTGTLCVPCDPGTYTAHFNGLSECLQCRVCDPAMGLVTRQKCSTKNNTACICGRGHFCVSESRGDCAECRPHTACRPGQRVRERGTQWQDTVCEDCPPGTFSPNGALEQCQPWTK
;
A
#
# COMPACT_ATOMS: atom_id res chain seq x y z
N TYR A 1 -18.80 -11.43 -20.27
CA TYR A 1 -19.39 -10.29 -19.55
C TYR A 1 -20.71 -10.00 -20.22
N PRO A 2 -21.72 -9.57 -19.45
CA PRO A 2 -23.06 -9.36 -20.01
C PRO A 2 -23.06 -8.18 -20.98
N VAL A 3 -23.66 -8.36 -22.16
CA VAL A 3 -23.96 -7.33 -23.14
C VAL A 3 -25.41 -7.51 -23.54
N GLY A 4 -26.31 -6.68 -23.01
CA GLY A 4 -27.75 -6.93 -23.10
C GLY A 4 -28.11 -8.26 -22.44
N THR A 5 -28.71 -9.18 -23.21
CA THR A 5 -29.10 -10.53 -22.77
C THR A 5 -28.06 -11.60 -23.07
N GLU A 6 -26.98 -11.27 -23.77
CA GLU A 6 -25.94 -12.22 -24.19
C GLU A 6 -24.68 -12.14 -23.33
N CYS A 7 -23.86 -13.19 -23.40
CA CYS A 7 -22.58 -13.28 -22.71
C CYS A 7 -21.40 -13.25 -23.69
N CYS A 8 -20.56 -12.22 -23.61
CA CYS A 8 -19.36 -12.10 -24.42
C CYS A 8 -18.09 -12.66 -23.73
N PRO A 9 -17.09 -13.17 -24.47
CA PRO A 9 -15.76 -13.47 -23.93
C PRO A 9 -15.12 -12.23 -23.29
N LYS A 10 -14.45 -12.38 -22.14
CA LYS A 10 -13.80 -11.26 -21.43
C LYS A 10 -12.42 -10.95 -22.02
N CYS A 11 -11.98 -9.69 -21.89
CA CYS A 11 -10.60 -9.31 -22.16
C CYS A 11 -9.68 -9.72 -21.01
N GLY A 12 -8.46 -10.14 -21.33
CA GLY A 12 -7.46 -10.52 -20.33
C GLY A 12 -6.85 -9.32 -19.59
N PRO A 13 -6.03 -9.58 -18.55
CA PRO A 13 -5.30 -8.53 -17.84
C PRO A 13 -4.40 -7.70 -18.78
N GLY A 14 -4.41 -6.38 -18.61
CA GLY A 14 -3.70 -5.44 -19.48
C GLY A 14 -4.48 -5.00 -20.71
N PHE A 15 -5.73 -5.44 -20.85
CA PHE A 15 -6.60 -5.09 -21.96
C PHE A 15 -7.98 -4.63 -21.47
N ARG A 16 -8.61 -3.79 -22.28
CA ARG A 16 -10.01 -3.35 -22.17
C ARG A 16 -10.80 -3.72 -23.42
N VAL A 17 -12.12 -3.71 -23.31
CA VAL A 17 -13.03 -3.88 -24.44
C VAL A 17 -12.98 -2.61 -25.29
N LYS A 18 -12.70 -2.77 -26.58
CA LYS A 18 -12.92 -1.73 -27.59
C LYS A 18 -14.31 -1.90 -28.22
N GLU A 19 -14.63 -3.13 -28.62
CA GLU A 19 -15.92 -3.48 -29.22
C GLU A 19 -16.43 -4.80 -28.62
N ALA A 20 -17.75 -4.87 -28.41
CA ALA A 20 -18.39 -6.07 -27.88
C ALA A 20 -18.33 -7.23 -28.88
N CYS A 21 -18.55 -8.45 -28.39
CA CYS A 21 -18.72 -9.59 -29.27
C CYS A 21 -19.99 -9.43 -30.12
N GLY A 22 -20.00 -10.04 -31.30
CA GLY A 22 -21.20 -10.24 -32.11
C GLY A 22 -21.59 -11.71 -32.13
N GLU A 23 -22.64 -12.05 -32.89
CA GLU A 23 -23.16 -13.43 -32.98
C GLU A 23 -22.09 -14.45 -33.42
N VAL A 24 -21.16 -14.03 -34.28
CA VAL A 24 -20.07 -14.87 -34.81
C VAL A 24 -18.67 -14.31 -34.54
N THR A 25 -18.55 -13.12 -33.95
CA THR A 25 -17.26 -12.45 -33.69
C THR A 25 -16.96 -12.37 -32.20
N GLY A 26 -15.71 -12.62 -31.82
CA GLY A 26 -15.27 -12.44 -30.42
C GLY A 26 -15.20 -10.96 -30.01
N THR A 27 -15.01 -10.73 -28.71
CA THR A 27 -14.76 -9.38 -28.16
C THR A 27 -13.45 -8.82 -28.69
N LEU A 28 -13.46 -7.59 -29.21
CA LEU A 28 -12.24 -6.89 -29.58
C LEU A 28 -11.60 -6.25 -28.35
N CYS A 29 -10.41 -6.74 -28.00
CA CYS A 29 -9.65 -6.27 -26.85
C CYS A 29 -8.45 -5.42 -27.29
N VAL A 30 -8.23 -4.28 -26.63
CA VAL A 30 -7.09 -3.38 -26.88
C VAL A 30 -6.30 -3.14 -25.60
N PRO A 31 -4.98 -2.92 -25.69
CA PRO A 31 -4.13 -2.76 -24.51
C PRO A 31 -4.53 -1.51 -23.71
N CYS A 32 -4.24 -1.53 -22.41
CA CYS A 32 -4.34 -0.37 -21.55
C CYS A 32 -3.26 0.67 -21.91
N ASP A 33 -3.64 1.95 -21.84
CA ASP A 33 -2.72 3.07 -22.03
C ASP A 33 -1.77 3.22 -20.82
N PRO A 34 -0.58 3.82 -21.00
CA PRO A 34 0.32 4.13 -19.89
C PRO A 34 -0.39 4.89 -18.78
N GLY A 35 -0.19 4.46 -17.53
CA GLY A 35 -0.89 5.02 -16.37
C GLY A 35 -2.24 4.38 -16.06
N THR A 36 -2.63 3.34 -16.80
CA THR A 36 -3.84 2.55 -16.52
C THR A 36 -3.57 1.05 -16.49
N TYR A 37 -4.45 0.27 -15.86
CA TYR A 37 -4.29 -1.17 -15.70
C TYR A 37 -5.60 -1.94 -15.62
N THR A 38 -5.54 -3.25 -15.90
CA THR A 38 -6.56 -4.24 -15.51
C THR A 38 -5.87 -5.52 -15.03
N ALA A 39 -6.17 -5.96 -13.81
CA ALA A 39 -5.47 -7.11 -13.20
C ALA A 39 -6.11 -8.47 -13.45
N HIS A 40 -7.36 -8.49 -13.91
CA HIS A 40 -8.15 -9.70 -14.08
C HIS A 40 -8.93 -9.67 -15.39
N PHE A 41 -9.49 -10.83 -15.76
CA PHE A 41 -10.42 -10.91 -16.89
C PHE A 41 -11.61 -9.99 -16.67
N ASN A 42 -11.82 -9.07 -17.60
CA ASN A 42 -12.75 -7.96 -17.45
C ASN A 42 -13.58 -7.73 -18.72
N GLY A 43 -14.65 -6.95 -18.59
CA GLY A 43 -15.47 -6.44 -19.69
C GLY A 43 -15.56 -4.93 -19.66
N LEU A 44 -14.54 -4.25 -19.12
CA LEU A 44 -14.54 -2.80 -18.96
C LEU A 44 -14.27 -2.13 -20.30
N SER A 45 -14.97 -1.04 -20.58
CA SER A 45 -14.69 -0.17 -21.74
C SER A 45 -13.44 0.67 -21.55
N GLU A 46 -12.99 0.86 -20.30
CA GLU A 46 -11.83 1.65 -19.90
C GLU A 46 -10.97 0.88 -18.89
N CYS A 47 -9.66 1.10 -18.92
CA CYS A 47 -8.76 0.56 -17.91
C CYS A 47 -8.82 1.38 -16.62
N LEU A 48 -8.48 0.77 -15.49
CA LEU A 48 -8.48 1.44 -14.19
C LEU A 48 -7.26 2.37 -14.08
N GLN A 49 -7.43 3.54 -13.51
CA GLN A 49 -6.31 4.45 -13.26
C GLN A 49 -5.34 3.85 -12.24
N CYS A 50 -4.05 3.97 -12.52
CA CYS A 50 -3.03 3.59 -11.56
C CYS A 50 -3.10 4.50 -10.33
N ARG A 51 -3.01 3.89 -9.14
CA ARG A 51 -2.90 4.61 -7.88
C ARG A 51 -1.60 5.40 -7.83
N VAL A 52 -1.65 6.57 -7.19
CA VAL A 52 -0.47 7.35 -6.80
C VAL A 52 -0.20 7.11 -5.31
N CYS A 53 1.06 6.87 -4.96
CA CYS A 53 1.48 6.80 -3.56
C CYS A 53 1.81 8.22 -3.10
N ASP A 54 0.86 8.87 -2.44
CA ASP A 54 0.98 10.25 -1.99
C ASP A 54 1.97 10.38 -0.81
N PRO A 55 3.10 11.09 -0.97
CA PRO A 55 4.04 11.32 0.12
C PRO A 55 3.43 12.07 1.31
N ALA A 56 2.39 12.90 1.10
CA ALA A 56 1.69 13.59 2.18
C ALA A 56 0.96 12.62 3.12
N MET A 57 0.63 11.42 2.64
CA MET A 57 0.07 10.33 3.45
C MET A 57 1.15 9.39 4.03
N GLY A 58 2.44 9.76 3.93
CA GLY A 58 3.57 8.94 4.35
C GLY A 58 3.83 7.72 3.46
N LEU A 59 3.23 7.68 2.27
CA LEU A 59 3.33 6.56 1.35
C LEU A 59 4.53 6.68 0.41
N VAL A 60 5.12 5.53 0.07
CA VAL A 60 6.15 5.41 -0.96
C VAL A 60 5.82 4.24 -1.89
N THR A 61 6.24 4.38 -3.16
CA THR A 61 6.01 3.36 -4.18
C THR A 61 6.93 2.16 -3.94
N ARG A 62 6.35 1.01 -3.58
CA ARG A 62 7.05 -0.28 -3.55
C ARG A 62 7.15 -0.88 -4.95
N GLN A 63 6.05 -0.85 -5.69
CA GLN A 63 5.97 -1.39 -7.04
C GLN A 63 5.31 -0.37 -7.96
N LYS A 64 5.97 -0.07 -9.08
CA LYS A 64 5.41 0.81 -10.12
C LYS A 64 4.26 0.12 -10.84
N CYS A 65 3.30 0.92 -11.29
CA CYS A 65 2.20 0.43 -12.11
C CYS A 65 2.68 -0.21 -13.42
N SER A 66 1.92 -1.18 -13.91
CA SER A 66 2.01 -1.71 -15.26
C SER A 66 0.60 -1.88 -15.83
N THR A 67 0.47 -2.18 -17.12
CA THR A 67 -0.86 -2.42 -17.71
C THR A 67 -1.62 -3.56 -17.02
N LYS A 68 -0.92 -4.48 -16.35
CA LYS A 68 -1.53 -5.63 -15.67
C LYS A 68 -1.66 -5.44 -14.15
N ASN A 69 -0.89 -4.53 -13.55
CA ASN A 69 -0.80 -4.42 -12.10
C ASN A 69 -0.90 -2.96 -11.66
N ASN A 70 -1.67 -2.69 -10.61
CA ASN A 70 -1.69 -1.36 -10.01
C ASN A 70 -0.34 -1.01 -9.37
N THR A 71 -0.13 0.27 -9.08
CA THR A 71 0.90 0.73 -8.16
C THR A 71 0.66 0.15 -6.77
N ALA A 72 1.71 -0.42 -6.15
CA ALA A 72 1.68 -0.89 -4.77
C ALA A 72 2.36 0.12 -3.85
N CYS A 73 1.66 0.57 -2.81
CA CYS A 73 2.14 1.56 -1.85
C CYS A 73 2.45 0.94 -0.49
N ILE A 74 3.55 1.39 0.13
CA ILE A 74 3.96 1.05 1.49
C ILE A 74 4.26 2.31 2.29
N CYS A 75 4.46 2.17 3.59
CA CYS A 75 4.93 3.28 4.41
C CYS A 75 6.41 3.55 4.21
N GLY A 76 6.78 4.83 4.17
CA GLY A 76 8.16 5.26 4.21
C GLY A 76 8.85 4.86 5.52
N ARG A 77 10.17 5.03 5.57
CA ARG A 77 10.93 4.79 6.81
C ARG A 77 10.39 5.65 7.95
N GLY A 78 10.36 5.09 9.15
CA GLY A 78 9.87 5.81 10.33
C GLY A 78 8.35 5.92 10.40
N HIS A 79 7.61 5.16 9.59
CA HIS A 79 6.15 5.16 9.58
C HIS A 79 5.59 3.74 9.59
N PHE A 80 4.38 3.58 10.12
CA PHE A 80 3.60 2.34 10.07
C PHE A 80 2.24 2.58 9.42
N CYS A 81 1.67 1.50 8.87
CA CYS A 81 0.39 1.54 8.20
C CYS A 81 -0.75 1.53 9.22
N VAL A 82 -1.69 2.46 9.07
CA VAL A 82 -2.89 2.53 9.91
C VAL A 82 -4.17 2.14 9.17
N SER A 83 -4.11 2.06 7.84
CA SER A 83 -5.23 1.65 7.01
C SER A 83 -4.74 0.73 5.90
N GLU A 84 -5.16 -0.53 5.92
CA GLU A 84 -4.86 -1.49 4.86
C GLU A 84 -5.89 -1.42 3.73
N SER A 85 -5.42 -1.61 2.49
CA SER A 85 -6.28 -1.76 1.31
C SER A 85 -5.69 -2.81 0.38
N ARG A 86 -6.34 -3.98 0.31
CA ARG A 86 -6.03 -5.06 -0.65
C ARG A 86 -4.54 -5.48 -0.66
N GLY A 87 -3.92 -5.57 0.51
CA GLY A 87 -2.51 -5.97 0.65
C GLY A 87 -1.48 -4.85 0.46
N ASP A 88 -1.95 -3.60 0.32
CA ASP A 88 -1.15 -2.38 0.33
C ASP A 88 -1.57 -1.45 1.47
N CYS A 89 -0.76 -0.42 1.74
CA CYS A 89 -1.13 0.60 2.71
C CYS A 89 -1.88 1.78 2.07
N ALA A 90 -2.96 2.24 2.71
CA ALA A 90 -3.76 3.39 2.32
C ALA A 90 -3.33 4.69 3.03
N GLU A 91 -2.93 4.61 4.29
CA GLU A 91 -2.49 5.76 5.12
C GLU A 91 -1.41 5.30 6.09
N CYS A 92 -0.34 6.10 6.21
CA CYS A 92 0.75 5.85 7.13
C CYS A 92 0.82 6.93 8.21
N ARG A 93 1.24 6.53 9.41
CA ARG A 93 1.56 7.45 10.50
C ARG A 93 3.00 7.30 10.93
N PRO A 94 3.65 8.41 11.35
CA PRO A 94 5.00 8.33 11.88
C PRO A 94 5.01 7.44 13.12
N HIS A 95 6.13 6.75 13.31
CA HIS A 95 6.35 5.98 14.53
C HIS A 95 6.41 6.90 15.75
N THR A 96 5.84 6.44 16.85
CA THR A 96 5.97 7.09 18.15
C THR A 96 7.44 7.18 18.54
N ALA A 97 7.90 8.40 18.82
CA ALA A 97 9.19 8.64 19.46
C ALA A 97 9.00 8.50 20.97
N CYS A 98 9.76 7.60 21.60
CA CYS A 98 9.72 7.48 23.05
C CYS A 98 10.30 8.75 23.68
N ARG A 99 9.72 9.18 24.79
CA ARG A 99 10.16 10.39 25.51
C ARG A 99 11.40 10.10 26.36
N PRO A 100 12.14 11.13 26.81
CA PRO A 100 13.13 10.97 27.87
C PRO A 100 12.56 10.23 29.08
N GLY A 101 13.34 9.29 29.63
CA GLY A 101 12.89 8.40 30.70
C GLY A 101 12.13 7.16 30.23
N GLN A 102 11.90 7.00 28.92
CA GLN A 102 11.41 5.77 28.32
C GLN A 102 12.49 5.07 27.49
N ARG A 103 12.37 3.76 27.34
CA ARG A 103 13.12 2.97 26.37
C ARG A 103 12.22 2.49 25.24
N VAL A 104 12.84 2.22 24.10
CA VAL A 104 12.22 1.48 23.00
C VAL A 104 12.15 0.02 23.42
N ARG A 105 10.96 -0.45 23.78
CA ARG A 105 10.73 -1.86 24.11
C ARG A 105 10.64 -2.69 22.83
N GLU A 106 9.87 -2.22 21.86
CA GLU A 106 9.73 -2.87 20.55
C GLU A 106 9.86 -1.81 19.46
N ARG A 107 10.71 -2.10 18.46
CA ARG A 107 10.90 -1.20 17.32
C ARG A 107 9.67 -1.26 16.41
N GLY A 108 9.21 -0.10 15.96
CA GLY A 108 8.15 -0.03 14.97
C GLY A 108 8.50 -0.77 13.67
N THR A 109 7.46 -1.32 13.03
CA THR A 109 7.53 -2.02 11.74
C THR A 109 6.62 -1.35 10.74
N GLN A 110 6.59 -1.84 9.49
CA GLN A 110 5.64 -1.34 8.49
C GLN A 110 4.17 -1.40 8.95
N TRP A 111 3.82 -2.27 9.89
CA TRP A 111 2.45 -2.54 10.31
C TRP A 111 2.18 -2.24 11.78
N GLN A 112 3.22 -1.92 12.55
CA GLN A 112 3.12 -1.73 14.00
C GLN A 112 3.90 -0.50 14.43
N ASP A 113 3.35 0.25 15.36
CA ASP A 113 4.04 1.38 15.94
C ASP A 113 5.19 0.93 16.87
N THR A 114 6.11 1.85 17.17
CA THR A 114 7.10 1.69 18.23
C THR A 114 6.39 1.57 19.58
N VAL A 115 6.78 0.57 20.38
CA VAL A 115 6.29 0.42 21.75
C VAL A 115 7.32 0.99 22.71
N CYS A 116 6.89 1.98 23.49
CA CYS A 116 7.70 2.63 24.51
C CYS A 116 7.37 2.09 25.91
N GLU A 117 8.39 2.00 26.76
CA GLU A 117 8.25 1.55 28.14
C GLU A 117 9.03 2.48 29.08
N ASP A 118 8.46 2.84 30.24
CA ASP A 118 9.15 3.67 31.22
C ASP A 118 10.37 2.93 31.80
N CYS A 119 11.48 3.67 32.01
CA CYS A 119 12.67 3.11 32.62
C CYS A 119 12.42 2.70 34.07
N PRO A 120 12.94 1.54 34.53
CA PRO A 120 12.82 1.14 35.91
C PRO A 120 13.54 2.11 36.85
N PRO A 121 13.12 2.19 38.13
CA PRO A 121 13.76 3.06 39.12
C PRO A 121 15.29 2.89 39.18
N GLY A 122 16.01 4.01 39.23
CA GLY A 122 17.48 4.02 39.22
C GLY A 122 18.12 3.96 37.83
N THR A 123 17.31 3.95 36.76
CA THR A 123 17.78 3.99 35.37
C THR A 123 17.08 5.09 34.57
N PHE A 124 17.65 5.46 33.43
CA PHE A 124 17.13 6.49 32.54
C PHE A 124 17.59 6.31 31.09
N SER A 125 16.82 6.90 30.18
CA SER A 125 17.13 6.99 28.75
C SER A 125 17.05 8.46 28.37
N PRO A 126 18.17 9.11 27.97
CA PRO A 126 18.23 10.56 27.77
C PRO A 126 17.26 11.10 26.73
N ASN A 127 17.09 10.40 25.62
CA ASN A 127 16.34 10.86 24.46
C ASN A 127 15.27 9.87 24.02
N GLY A 128 15.00 8.83 24.82
CA GLY A 128 14.03 7.80 24.47
C GLY A 128 14.48 6.84 23.37
N ALA A 129 15.69 6.97 22.82
CA ALA A 129 16.13 6.18 21.67
C ALA A 129 16.80 4.84 22.05
N LEU A 130 17.05 4.62 23.34
CA LEU A 130 17.75 3.42 23.82
C LEU A 130 16.78 2.24 23.94
N GLU A 131 17.26 1.03 23.62
CA GLU A 131 16.53 -0.22 23.88
C GLU A 131 16.62 -0.65 25.36
N GLN A 132 17.66 -0.17 26.05
CA GLN A 132 17.92 -0.46 27.45
C GLN A 132 18.26 0.84 28.18
N CYS A 133 17.68 1.04 29.36
CA CYS A 133 17.95 2.21 30.18
C CYS A 133 19.34 2.12 30.82
N GLN A 134 20.00 3.25 30.96
CA GLN A 134 21.30 3.37 31.60
C GLN A 134 21.11 3.68 33.09
N PRO A 135 21.96 3.17 33.99
CA PRO A 135 21.90 3.55 35.41
C PRO A 135 22.19 5.05 35.58
N TRP A 136 21.61 5.67 36.60
CA TRP A 136 21.95 7.05 36.96
C TRP A 136 23.41 7.14 37.40
N THR A 137 24.14 8.14 36.89
CA THR A 137 25.41 8.55 37.48
C THR A 137 25.13 9.27 38.81
N LYS A 138 25.87 8.89 39.85
CA LYS A 138 25.84 9.57 41.17
C LYS A 138 26.33 11.01 41.08
#